data_AF-A0A955NTH6-F1
#
_entry.id   AF-A0A955NTH6-F1
#
_cell.length_a   1.000
_cell.length_b   1.000
_cell.length_c   1.000
_cell.angle_alpha   90.00
_cell.angle_beta   90.00
_cell.angle_gamma   90.00
#
_symmetry.space_group_name_H-M   'P 1'
#
loop_
_entity.id
_entity.type
_entity.pdbx_description
1 polymer ?
#
loop_
_entity_poly.entity_id
_entity_poly.type
_entity_poly.pdbx_seq_one_letter_code
_entity_poly.pdbx_strand_id
1 'polypeptide(L)'
;ARRPQYPLKQERRIYTEERLKVAEGNIAKFQTAKAIADKEISRASDWLGWEDEDLLKLIQPPNIPRAFNVGTDGCPKCGKEIYEVGGTYPWKLDIKNPLKVECPICGGVFPDEDHPDPGRGWVGPNDHKYWFIAYANHWNFQNTVLPAVRYLARAYLLTGDPKYA
;
A
#
# COMPACT_ATOMS: atom_id res chain seq x y z
N ALA A 1 -11.96 -13.75 31.06
CA ALA A 1 -10.80 -13.27 30.26
C ALA A 1 -10.29 -14.42 29.38
N ARG A 2 -10.01 -14.17 28.10
CA ARG A 2 -9.46 -15.20 27.19
C ARG A 2 -8.03 -15.53 27.62
N ARG A 3 -7.76 -16.78 28.02
CA ARG A 3 -6.41 -17.23 28.44
C ARG A 3 -5.67 -17.75 27.20
N PRO A 4 -4.53 -17.17 26.80
CA PRO A 4 -3.84 -17.60 25.60
C PRO A 4 -3.28 -19.02 25.77
N GLN A 5 -3.35 -19.83 24.70
CA GLN A 5 -2.84 -21.20 24.66
C GLN A 5 -1.30 -21.27 24.68
N TYR A 6 -0.66 -20.21 24.19
CA TYR A 6 0.79 -20.08 24.10
C TYR A 6 1.27 -18.89 24.92
N PRO A 7 2.53 -18.89 25.40
CA PRO A 7 3.12 -17.74 26.06
C PRO A 7 3.00 -16.48 25.21
N LEU A 8 2.66 -15.35 25.85
CA LEU A 8 2.65 -14.07 25.17
C LEU A 8 4.07 -13.72 24.72
N LYS A 9 4.18 -13.10 23.54
CA LYS A 9 5.45 -12.58 23.04
C LYS A 9 5.99 -11.53 24.01
N GLN A 10 7.17 -11.79 24.57
CA GLN A 10 7.84 -10.88 25.52
C GLN A 10 8.87 -9.96 24.85
N GLU A 11 9.32 -10.30 23.64
CA GLU A 11 10.43 -9.62 22.97
C GLU A 11 10.32 -9.72 21.45
N ARG A 12 11.10 -8.90 20.74
CA ARG A 12 11.22 -8.96 19.27
C ARG A 12 11.96 -10.24 18.86
N ARG A 13 11.48 -10.90 17.80
CA ARG A 13 12.03 -12.18 17.33
C ARG A 13 12.68 -12.12 15.94
N ILE A 14 12.25 -11.20 15.08
CA ILE A 14 12.83 -11.04 13.73
C ILE A 14 14.12 -10.22 13.80
N TYR A 15 14.06 -9.08 14.48
CA TYR A 15 15.20 -8.21 14.77
C TYR A 15 15.46 -8.25 16.27
N THR A 16 16.45 -9.06 16.68
CA THR A 16 16.84 -9.21 18.08
C THR A 16 17.71 -8.04 18.54
N GLU A 17 17.84 -7.86 19.86
CA GLU A 17 18.70 -6.81 20.42
C GLU A 17 20.15 -6.91 19.93
N GLU A 18 20.68 -8.13 19.79
CA GLU A 18 22.04 -8.34 19.30
C GLU A 18 22.20 -7.85 17.86
N ARG A 19 21.19 -8.07 17.01
CA ARG A 19 21.21 -7.60 15.61
C ARG A 19 21.12 -6.08 15.53
N LEU A 20 20.35 -5.45 16.41
CA LEU A 20 20.24 -3.99 16.47
C LEU A 20 21.56 -3.37 16.94
N LYS A 21 22.21 -3.92 17.96
CA LYS A 21 23.55 -3.48 18.41
C LYS A 21 24.60 -3.59 17.31
N VAL A 22 24.56 -4.65 16.50
CA VAL A 22 25.44 -4.79 15.33
C VAL A 22 25.14 -3.70 14.29
N ALA A 23 23.86 -3.41 14.03
CA ALA A 23 23.47 -2.35 13.11
C ALA A 23 23.95 -0.97 13.60
N GLU A 24 23.73 -0.64 14.88
CA GLU A 24 24.20 0.59 15.51
C GLU A 24 25.72 0.75 15.42
N GLY A 25 26.48 -0.30 15.77
CA GLY A 25 27.93 -0.30 15.66
C GLY A 25 28.42 -0.08 14.22
N ASN A 26 27.73 -0.69 13.24
CA ASN A 26 28.06 -0.49 11.82
C ASN A 26 27.72 0.93 11.35
N ILE A 27 26.58 1.49 11.77
CA ILE A 27 26.17 2.86 11.44
C ILE A 27 27.18 3.88 12.00
N ALA A 28 27.67 3.66 13.22
CA ALA A 28 28.68 4.52 13.83
C ALA A 28 30.05 4.44 13.12
N LYS A 29 30.39 3.29 12.55
CA LYS A 29 31.71 3.02 11.96
C LYS A 29 31.80 3.30 10.46
N PHE A 30 30.74 3.02 9.70
CA PHE A 30 30.77 3.02 8.24
C PHE A 30 29.79 4.02 7.65
N GLN A 31 30.31 4.99 6.88
CA GLN A 31 29.47 6.00 6.22
C GLN A 31 28.45 5.39 5.24
N THR A 32 28.79 4.28 4.60
CA THR A 32 27.85 3.54 3.74
C THR A 32 26.68 2.94 4.53
N ALA A 33 26.93 2.43 5.74
CA ALA A 33 25.89 1.93 6.62
C ALA A 33 25.00 3.07 7.14
N LYS A 34 25.61 4.21 7.51
CA LYS A 34 24.87 5.42 7.87
C LYS A 34 23.97 5.90 6.73
N ALA A 35 24.47 5.95 5.50
CA ALA A 35 23.67 6.37 4.34
C ALA A 35 22.47 5.44 4.08
N ILE A 36 22.61 4.13 4.33
CA ILE A 36 21.49 3.18 4.24
C ILE A 36 20.46 3.48 5.34
N ALA A 37 20.90 3.66 6.59
CA ALA A 37 20.00 3.96 7.71
C ALA A 37 19.25 5.28 7.49
N ASP A 38 19.95 6.34 7.11
CA ASP A 38 19.35 7.65 6.83
C ASP A 38 18.31 7.56 5.71
N LYS A 39 18.57 6.74 4.67
CA LYS A 39 17.61 6.49 3.58
C LYS A 39 16.38 5.69 4.03
N GLU A 40 16.54 4.71 4.91
CA GLU A 40 15.38 3.97 5.45
C GLU A 40 14.53 4.87 6.36
N ILE A 41 15.16 5.71 7.18
CA ILE A 41 14.48 6.67 8.06
C ILE A 41 13.75 7.74 7.23
N SER A 42 14.39 8.28 6.17
CA SER A 42 13.77 9.34 5.36
C SER A 42 12.49 8.89 4.65
N ARG A 43 12.41 7.61 4.24
CA ARG A 43 11.19 7.04 3.65
C ARG A 43 10.01 6.96 4.63
N ALA A 44 10.29 6.91 5.93
CA ALA A 44 9.24 6.94 6.95
C ALA A 44 8.69 8.35 7.17
N SER A 45 9.48 9.39 6.90
CA SER A 45 9.08 10.80 7.13
C SER A 45 7.82 11.21 6.37
N ASP A 46 7.61 10.69 5.15
CA ASP A 46 6.43 10.99 4.34
C ASP A 46 5.11 10.53 5.02
N TRP A 47 5.21 9.57 5.93
CA TRP A 47 4.08 8.98 6.64
C TRP A 47 3.80 9.64 7.99
N LEU A 48 4.77 10.37 8.56
CA LEU A 48 4.61 11.05 9.84
C LEU A 48 3.63 12.23 9.80
N GLY A 49 3.29 12.72 8.62
CA GLY A 49 2.29 13.78 8.44
C GLY A 49 0.86 13.28 8.28
N TRP A 50 0.63 11.97 8.38
CA TRP A 50 -0.70 11.38 8.30
C TRP A 50 -1.25 11.10 9.69
N GLU A 51 -2.54 11.35 9.89
CA GLU A 51 -3.24 10.93 11.11
C GLU A 51 -3.47 9.42 11.10
N ASP A 52 -3.45 8.80 12.28
CA ASP A 52 -3.63 7.35 12.45
C ASP A 52 -4.95 6.86 11.82
N GLU A 53 -6.04 7.62 11.97
CA GLU A 53 -7.33 7.29 11.35
C GLU A 53 -7.25 7.26 9.83
N ASP A 54 -6.45 8.12 9.20
CA ASP A 54 -6.31 8.16 7.75
C ASP A 54 -5.43 7.00 7.25
N LEU A 55 -4.40 6.64 8.00
CA LEU A 55 -3.60 5.44 7.72
C LEU A 55 -4.45 4.17 7.81
N LEU A 56 -5.32 4.06 8.81
CA LEU A 56 -6.23 2.92 8.98
C LEU A 56 -7.24 2.80 7.82
N LYS A 57 -7.73 3.92 7.29
CA LYS A 57 -8.66 3.93 6.14
C LYS A 57 -8.04 3.40 4.85
N LEU A 58 -6.70 3.35 4.74
CA LEU A 58 -6.02 2.72 3.60
C LEU A 58 -6.18 1.20 3.60
N ILE A 59 -6.43 0.58 4.75
CA ILE A 59 -6.62 -0.86 4.89
C ILE A 59 -8.11 -1.18 4.75
N GLN A 60 -8.48 -1.73 3.60
CA GLN A 60 -9.88 -2.07 3.33
C GLN A 60 -10.36 -3.27 4.17
N PRO A 61 -11.66 -3.30 4.53
CA PRO A 61 -12.22 -4.44 5.24
C PRO A 61 -12.17 -5.71 4.38
N PRO A 62 -12.14 -6.90 5.01
CA PRO A 62 -11.87 -8.17 4.33
C PRO A 62 -12.95 -8.58 3.30
N ASN A 63 -14.12 -7.94 3.32
CA ASN A 63 -15.20 -8.16 2.36
C ASN A 63 -14.96 -7.48 1.00
N ILE A 64 -14.01 -6.55 0.92
CA ILE A 64 -13.56 -5.94 -0.33
C ILE A 64 -12.44 -6.80 -0.92
N PRO A 65 -12.64 -7.42 -2.08
CA PRO A 65 -11.64 -8.26 -2.71
C PRO A 65 -10.44 -7.43 -3.18
N ARG A 66 -9.36 -8.14 -3.52
CA ARG A 66 -8.19 -7.58 -4.20
C ARG A 66 -8.07 -8.25 -5.57
N ALA A 67 -7.95 -7.46 -6.63
CA ALA A 67 -7.75 -7.92 -8.00
C ALA A 67 -6.50 -7.27 -8.59
N PHE A 68 -5.67 -8.02 -9.31
CA PHE A 68 -4.47 -7.45 -9.93
C PHE A 68 -4.79 -6.64 -11.21
N ASN A 69 -5.98 -6.83 -11.80
CA ASN A 69 -6.44 -6.10 -12.99
C ASN A 69 -7.90 -5.65 -12.83
N VAL A 70 -8.26 -4.52 -13.43
CA VAL A 70 -9.66 -4.05 -13.51
C VAL A 70 -10.48 -4.96 -14.42
N GLY A 71 -9.91 -5.44 -15.51
CA GLY A 71 -10.60 -6.25 -16.51
C GLY A 71 -9.72 -6.39 -17.76
N THR A 72 -10.23 -7.04 -18.80
CA THR A 72 -9.50 -7.23 -20.08
C THR A 72 -9.93 -6.29 -21.19
N ASP A 73 -11.02 -5.55 -21.00
CA ASP A 73 -11.56 -4.63 -22.01
C ASP A 73 -10.97 -3.22 -21.94
N GLY A 74 -10.14 -2.96 -20.93
CA GLY A 74 -9.52 -1.66 -20.72
C GLY A 74 -10.46 -0.65 -20.07
N CYS A 75 -10.34 0.61 -20.46
CA CYS A 75 -11.15 1.69 -19.91
C CYS A 75 -12.57 1.64 -20.49
N PRO A 76 -13.65 1.82 -19.72
CA PRO A 76 -15.00 1.91 -20.28
C PRO A 76 -15.19 3.00 -21.34
N LYS A 77 -14.36 4.06 -21.31
CA LYS A 77 -14.41 5.20 -22.23
C LYS A 77 -13.43 5.09 -23.41
N CYS A 78 -12.26 4.46 -23.22
CA CYS A 78 -11.19 4.36 -24.24
C CYS A 78 -10.97 2.93 -24.78
N GLY A 79 -11.66 1.94 -24.22
CA GLY A 79 -11.39 0.53 -24.50
C GLY A 79 -9.93 0.15 -24.22
N LYS A 80 -9.36 -0.64 -25.13
CA LYS A 80 -8.03 -1.26 -25.00
C LYS A 80 -6.86 -0.32 -25.24
N GLU A 81 -7.08 0.89 -25.76
CA GLU A 81 -6.03 1.91 -25.98
C GLU A 81 -5.25 2.20 -24.69
N ILE A 82 -5.89 2.05 -23.52
CA ILE A 82 -5.24 2.21 -22.22
C ILE A 82 -4.00 1.31 -22.04
N TYR A 83 -4.00 0.10 -22.61
CA TYR A 83 -2.90 -0.85 -22.48
C TYR A 83 -1.71 -0.50 -23.37
N GLU A 84 -1.93 0.28 -24.43
CA GLU A 84 -0.87 0.75 -25.32
C GLU A 84 0.01 1.83 -24.65
N VAL A 85 -0.57 2.60 -23.72
CA VAL A 85 0.15 3.65 -22.99
C VAL A 85 0.71 3.15 -21.65
N GLY A 86 -0.08 2.41 -20.87
CA GLY A 86 0.31 2.04 -19.50
C GLY A 86 0.72 0.57 -19.31
N GLY A 87 0.79 -0.22 -20.39
CA GLY A 87 1.07 -1.65 -20.31
C GLY A 87 -0.03 -2.44 -19.59
N THR A 88 0.32 -3.55 -18.97
CA THR A 88 -0.65 -4.53 -18.41
C THR A 88 -1.50 -3.99 -17.26
N TYR A 89 -0.97 -3.07 -16.43
CA TYR A 89 -1.63 -2.51 -15.24
C TYR A 89 -1.63 -0.98 -15.29
N PRO A 90 -2.38 -0.38 -16.23
CA PRO A 90 -2.16 1.00 -16.66
C PRO A 90 -2.85 2.04 -15.76
N TRP A 91 -3.70 1.61 -14.84
CA TRP A 91 -4.55 2.49 -14.05
C TRP A 91 -3.76 3.22 -12.97
N LYS A 92 -3.89 4.55 -12.93
CA LYS A 92 -3.29 5.38 -11.90
C LYS A 92 -4.10 5.30 -10.61
N LEU A 93 -3.41 5.42 -9.49
CA LEU A 93 -3.99 5.40 -8.15
C LEU A 93 -3.61 6.67 -7.41
N ASP A 94 -4.56 7.19 -6.64
CA ASP A 94 -4.33 8.24 -5.66
C ASP A 94 -4.62 7.67 -4.29
N ILE A 95 -3.62 7.67 -3.41
CA ILE A 95 -3.75 7.18 -2.04
C ILE A 95 -4.76 8.01 -1.23
N LYS A 96 -4.97 9.29 -1.58
CA LYS A 96 -5.98 10.15 -0.94
C LYS A 96 -7.40 9.80 -1.37
N ASN A 97 -7.54 9.09 -2.49
CA ASN A 97 -8.79 8.54 -3.00
C ASN A 97 -8.65 7.02 -3.21
N PRO A 98 -8.42 6.23 -2.14
CA PRO A 98 -7.82 4.90 -2.21
C PRO A 98 -8.68 3.82 -2.88
N LEU A 99 -9.96 4.14 -3.17
CA LEU A 99 -10.91 3.26 -3.84
C LEU A 99 -11.27 3.73 -5.25
N LYS A 100 -10.46 4.63 -5.83
CA LYS A 100 -10.62 5.11 -7.20
C LYS A 100 -9.43 4.68 -8.06
N VAL A 101 -9.71 4.56 -9.35
CA VAL A 101 -8.70 4.41 -10.40
C VAL A 101 -8.88 5.51 -11.44
N GLU A 102 -7.79 6.03 -11.98
CA GLU A 102 -7.81 7.01 -13.07
C GLU A 102 -7.24 6.39 -14.35
N CYS A 103 -7.94 6.56 -15.45
CA CYS A 103 -7.46 6.19 -16.78
C CYS A 103 -6.39 7.20 -17.24
N PRO A 104 -5.17 6.77 -17.60
CA PRO A 104 -4.10 7.67 -18.05
C PRO A 104 -4.38 8.36 -19.39
N ILE A 105 -5.33 7.86 -20.19
CA ILE A 105 -5.68 8.39 -21.51
C ILE A 105 -6.69 9.53 -21.41
N CYS A 106 -7.87 9.25 -20.85
CA CYS A 106 -8.97 10.22 -20.80
C CYS A 106 -9.11 10.95 -19.47
N GLY A 107 -8.33 10.60 -18.44
CA GLY A 107 -8.46 11.16 -17.10
C GLY A 107 -9.73 10.73 -16.36
N GLY A 108 -10.51 9.79 -16.91
CA GLY A 108 -11.71 9.29 -16.28
C GLY A 108 -11.39 8.59 -14.95
N VAL A 109 -12.12 8.99 -13.89
CA VAL A 109 -11.98 8.42 -12.54
C VAL A 109 -13.13 7.46 -12.28
N PHE A 110 -12.81 6.22 -11.93
CA PHE A 110 -13.78 5.15 -11.72
C PHE A 110 -13.65 4.53 -10.32
N PRO A 111 -14.72 3.98 -9.74
CA PRO A 111 -16.11 4.04 -10.24
C PRO A 111 -16.67 5.47 -10.28
N ASP A 112 -17.58 5.75 -11.20
CA ASP A 112 -18.40 6.96 -11.26
C ASP A 112 -19.89 6.58 -11.25
N GLU A 113 -20.79 7.54 -11.48
CA GLU A 113 -22.25 7.29 -11.47
C GLU A 113 -22.69 6.35 -12.60
N ASP A 114 -22.05 6.43 -13.77
CA ASP A 114 -22.35 5.60 -14.94
C ASP A 114 -21.72 4.20 -14.85
N HIS A 115 -20.64 4.07 -14.06
CA HIS A 115 -19.86 2.85 -13.87
C HIS A 115 -19.76 2.47 -12.38
N PRO A 116 -20.91 2.22 -11.69
CA PRO A 116 -20.92 2.03 -10.26
C PRO A 116 -20.31 0.69 -9.84
N ASP A 117 -19.25 0.74 -9.03
CA ASP A 117 -18.64 -0.42 -8.37
C ASP A 117 -18.83 -0.29 -6.85
N PRO A 118 -19.69 -1.10 -6.21
CA PRO A 118 -19.90 -1.09 -4.76
C PRO A 118 -18.82 -1.89 -3.99
N GLY A 119 -17.71 -2.22 -4.63
CA GLY A 119 -16.61 -3.01 -4.06
C GLY A 119 -16.60 -4.47 -4.52
N ARG A 120 -17.50 -4.84 -5.43
CA ARG A 120 -17.61 -6.21 -5.97
C ARG A 120 -17.59 -6.23 -7.48
N GLY A 121 -17.12 -5.15 -8.10
CA GLY A 121 -17.07 -4.93 -9.53
C GLY A 121 -18.39 -4.41 -10.12
N TRP A 122 -18.26 -3.74 -11.25
CA TRP A 122 -19.34 -3.27 -12.12
C TRP A 122 -19.46 -4.20 -13.34
N VAL A 123 -20.67 -4.56 -13.76
CA VAL A 123 -20.89 -5.31 -15.02
C VAL A 123 -21.23 -4.31 -16.10
N GLY A 124 -20.39 -4.24 -17.14
CA GLY A 124 -20.57 -3.33 -18.25
C GLY A 124 -21.62 -3.81 -19.26
N PRO A 125 -21.97 -2.97 -20.25
CA PRO A 125 -22.93 -3.31 -21.30
C PRO A 125 -22.54 -4.52 -22.16
N ASN A 126 -21.26 -4.90 -22.14
CA ASN A 126 -20.71 -6.07 -22.82
C ASN A 126 -20.78 -7.36 -21.97
N ASP A 127 -21.48 -7.35 -20.83
CA ASP A 127 -21.57 -8.44 -19.85
C ASP A 127 -20.21 -8.82 -19.21
N HIS A 128 -19.19 -7.98 -19.40
CA HIS A 128 -17.89 -8.15 -18.77
C HIS A 128 -17.80 -7.33 -17.49
N LYS A 129 -16.96 -7.81 -16.57
CA LYS A 129 -16.85 -7.25 -15.23
C LYS A 129 -15.60 -6.40 -15.06
N TYR A 130 -15.79 -5.21 -14.47
CA TYR A 130 -14.75 -4.23 -14.16
C TYR A 130 -14.58 -4.13 -12.65
N TRP A 131 -13.37 -4.38 -12.17
CA TRP A 131 -13.01 -4.50 -10.75
C TRP A 131 -12.27 -3.26 -10.24
N PHE A 132 -12.83 -2.06 -10.45
CA PHE A 132 -12.18 -0.79 -10.14
C PHE A 132 -11.71 -0.72 -8.68
N ILE A 133 -12.61 -0.96 -7.73
CA ILE A 133 -12.30 -0.90 -6.29
C ILE A 133 -11.33 -2.03 -5.89
N ALA A 134 -11.51 -3.23 -6.42
CA ALA A 134 -10.65 -4.36 -6.07
C ALA A 134 -9.21 -4.17 -6.60
N TYR A 135 -9.07 -3.54 -7.76
CA TYR A 135 -7.78 -3.13 -8.32
C TYR A 135 -7.10 -2.08 -7.44
N ALA A 136 -7.82 -1.01 -7.12
CA ALA A 136 -7.30 0.06 -6.26
C ALA A 136 -6.87 -0.50 -4.89
N ASN A 137 -7.69 -1.35 -4.28
CA ASN A 137 -7.38 -2.05 -3.03
C ASN A 137 -6.11 -2.90 -3.16
N HIS A 138 -5.99 -3.73 -4.21
CA HIS A 138 -4.81 -4.57 -4.41
C HIS A 138 -3.53 -3.76 -4.48
N TRP A 139 -3.49 -2.78 -5.38
CA TRP A 139 -2.26 -2.07 -5.69
C TRP A 139 -1.92 -0.98 -4.67
N ASN A 140 -2.89 -0.31 -4.04
CA ASN A 140 -2.61 0.53 -2.87
C ASN A 140 -2.05 -0.32 -1.71
N PHE A 141 -2.60 -1.51 -1.48
CA PHE A 141 -2.03 -2.38 -0.45
C PHE A 141 -0.59 -2.79 -0.76
N GLN A 142 -0.32 -3.22 -2.00
CA GLN A 142 1.00 -3.72 -2.40
C GLN A 142 2.06 -2.62 -2.53
N ASN A 143 1.72 -1.50 -3.17
CA ASN A 143 2.70 -0.47 -3.54
C ASN A 143 2.85 0.61 -2.47
N THR A 144 1.91 0.68 -1.54
CA THR A 144 1.79 1.84 -0.65
C THR A 144 1.72 1.42 0.80
N VAL A 145 0.70 0.68 1.22
CA VAL A 145 0.49 0.28 2.62
C VAL A 145 1.60 -0.66 3.11
N LEU A 146 1.90 -1.74 2.38
CA LEU A 146 2.93 -2.69 2.77
C LEU A 146 4.33 -2.05 2.88
N PRO A 147 4.77 -1.21 1.92
CA PRO A 147 6.00 -0.42 2.08
C PRO A 147 5.97 0.53 3.27
N ALA A 148 4.89 1.29 3.48
CA ALA A 148 4.74 2.23 4.60
C ALA A 148 5.00 1.57 5.95
N VAL A 149 4.32 0.45 6.22
CA VAL A 149 4.47 -0.33 7.46
C VAL A 149 5.91 -0.78 7.64
N ARG A 150 6.60 -1.18 6.55
CA ARG A 150 8.01 -1.57 6.62
C ARG A 150 8.93 -0.39 6.91
N TYR A 151 8.68 0.78 6.33
CA TYR A 151 9.49 1.98 6.54
C TYR A 151 9.37 2.47 7.98
N LEU A 152 8.14 2.62 8.48
CA LEU A 152 7.86 2.99 9.87
C LEU A 152 8.52 2.00 10.85
N ALA A 153 8.29 0.69 10.66
CA ALA A 153 8.88 -0.33 11.53
C ALA A 153 10.41 -0.31 11.52
N ARG A 154 11.05 -0.11 10.36
CA ARG A 154 12.53 -0.02 10.27
C ARG A 154 13.06 1.25 10.90
N ALA A 155 12.41 2.39 10.68
CA ALA A 155 12.78 3.65 11.31
C ALA A 155 12.70 3.53 12.83
N TYR A 156 11.62 2.93 13.37
CA TYR A 156 11.50 2.65 14.80
C TYR A 156 12.64 1.76 15.31
N LEU A 157 12.98 0.69 14.60
CA LEU A 157 14.08 -0.21 14.99
C LEU A 157 15.45 0.47 14.99
N LEU A 158 15.69 1.40 14.06
CA LEU A 158 16.98 2.09 13.92
C LEU A 158 17.14 3.28 14.86
N THR A 159 16.05 3.86 15.33
CA THR A 159 16.06 5.12 16.11
C THR A 159 15.55 4.95 17.53
N GLY A 160 14.70 3.97 17.79
CA GLY A 160 13.94 3.83 19.03
C GLY A 160 12.86 4.91 19.24
N ASP A 161 12.62 5.79 18.27
CA ASP A 161 11.72 6.94 18.41
C ASP A 161 10.25 6.51 18.22
N PRO A 162 9.39 6.59 19.27
CA PRO A 162 8.01 6.12 19.21
C PRO A 162 7.13 6.76 18.15
N LYS A 163 7.50 7.92 17.58
CA LYS A 163 6.70 8.52 16.50
C LYS A 163 6.62 7.65 15.23
N TYR A 164 7.50 6.66 15.10
CA TYR A 164 7.51 5.71 13.99
C TYR A 164 6.76 4.39 14.32
N ALA A 165 6.16 4.27 15.52
CA ALA A 165 5.60 3.02 16.05
C ALA A 165 4.07 2.98 16.01
#